data_AF-A0A7C1P8G5-F1
#
_entry.id   AF-A0A7C1P8G5-F1
#
_cell.length_a   1.000
_cell.length_b   1.000
_cell.length_c   1.000
_cell.angle_alpha   90.00
_cell.angle_beta   90.00
_cell.angle_gamma   90.00
#
_symmetry.space_group_name_H-M   'P 1'
#
loop_
_entity.id
_entity.type
_entity.pdbx_description
1 polymer ?
#
loop_
_entity_poly.entity_id
_entity_poly.type
_entity_poly.pdbx_seq_one_letter_code
_entity_poly.pdbx_strand_id
1 'polypeptide(L)' 'MAVPQAVIRFKQGFGRLICTRQYRGVVVVLDTRLLTRAYGKKFLASLPPLDVYAAPVQDVARTVGV' A
#
# COMPACT_ATOMS: atom_id res chain seq x y z
N MET A 1 -14.24 -11.93 13.92
CA MET A 1 -13.20 -12.22 12.91
C MET A 1 -13.44 -11.34 11.68
N ALA A 2 -12.79 -10.18 11.59
CA ALA A 2 -12.97 -9.23 10.49
C ALA A 2 -11.64 -8.56 10.10
N VAL A 3 -10.55 -9.32 10.15
CA VAL A 3 -9.26 -8.92 9.57
C VAL A 3 -9.39 -9.16 8.05
N PRO A 4 -9.22 -8.13 7.20
CA PRO A 4 -10.35 -7.38 6.65
C PRO A 4 -10.51 -7.61 5.15
N GLN A 5 -11.73 -7.79 4.65
CA GLN A 5 -12.03 -7.85 3.21
C GLN A 5 -11.41 -6.69 2.40
N ALA A 6 -11.25 -5.52 3.02
CA ALA A 6 -10.60 -4.35 2.42
C ALA A 6 -9.17 -4.66 1.95
N VAL A 7 -8.43 -5.47 2.70
CA VAL A 7 -7.06 -5.89 2.38
C VAL A 7 -7.04 -6.83 1.17
N ILE A 8 -7.99 -7.77 1.09
CA ILE A 8 -8.11 -8.70 -0.04
C ILE A 8 -8.49 -7.94 -1.32
N ARG A 9 -9.47 -7.04 -1.23
CA ARG A 9 -9.84 -6.15 -2.34
C ARG A 9 -8.66 -5.26 -2.76
N PHE A 10 -7.87 -4.78 -1.80
CA PHE A 10 -6.67 -4.02 -2.07
C PHE A 10 -5.62 -4.84 -2.84
N LYS A 11 -5.35 -6.10 -2.49
CA LYS A 11 -4.44 -6.97 -3.29
C LYS A 11 -4.94 -7.12 -4.73
N GLN A 12 -6.25 -7.27 -4.93
CA GLN A 12 -6.81 -7.38 -6.28
C GLN A 12 -6.74 -6.06 -7.06
N GLY A 13 -6.88 -4.91 -6.39
CA GLY A 13 -6.66 -3.58 -7.00
C GLY A 13 -5.18 -3.32 -7.32
N PHE A 14 -4.28 -3.75 -6.44
CA PHE A 14 -2.83 -3.60 -6.60
C PHE A 14 -2.32 -4.32 -7.86
N GLY A 15 -2.80 -5.53 -8.13
CA GLY A 15 -2.46 -6.28 -9.34
C GLY A 15 -2.97 -5.63 -10.64
N ARG A 16 -4.01 -4.79 -10.57
CA ARG A 16 -4.52 -4.04 -11.73
C ARG A 16 -3.73 -2.77 -12.01
N LEU A 17 -3.02 -2.22 -11.01
CA LEU A 17 -2.14 -1.07 -11.18
C LEU A 17 -0.79 -1.46 -11.81
N ILE A 18 -0.33 -2.70 -11.60
CA ILE A 18 0.97 -3.22 -12.06
C ILE A 18 0.81 -4.06 -13.34
N CYS A 19 -0.01 -3.60 -14.29
CA CYS A 19 -0.23 -4.32 -15.55
C CYS A 19 0.67 -3.83 -16.71
N THR A 20 1.68 -2.99 -16.46
CA THR A 20 2.63 -2.60 -17.51
C THR A 20 4.03 -2.46 -16.95
N ARG A 21 4.97 -3.15 -17.60
CA ARG A 21 6.38 -3.37 -17.21
C ARG A 21 7.25 -2.09 -17.09
N GLN A 22 6.67 -0.91 -17.34
CA GLN A 22 7.40 0.37 -17.43
C GLN A 22 6.81 1.52 -16.60
N TYR A 23 5.67 1.35 -15.91
CA TYR A 23 5.10 2.44 -15.13
C TYR A 23 5.61 2.45 -13.69
N ARG A 24 6.25 3.56 -13.31
CA ARG A 24 6.41 3.97 -11.92
C ARG A 24 5.05 4.45 -11.42
N GLY A 25 4.48 3.77 -10.44
CA GLY A 25 3.19 4.10 -9.84
C GLY A 25 3.31 4.21 -8.33
N VAL A 26 2.51 5.10 -7.74
CA VAL A 26 2.43 5.29 -6.30
C VAL A 26 1.08 4.80 -5.81
N VAL A 27 1.07 3.98 -4.77
CA VAL A 27 -0.17 3.54 -4.11
C VAL A 27 -0.28 4.21 -2.75
N VAL A 28 -1.31 5.04 -2.59
CA VAL A 28 -1.58 5.73 -1.33
C VAL A 28 -2.68 4.98 -0.58
N VAL A 29 -2.42 4.66 0.69
CA VAL A 29 -3.40 4.02 1.56
C VAL A 29 -3.72 4.91 2.75
N LEU A 30 -4.95 5.40 2.81
CA LEU A 30 -5.44 6.27 3.88
C LEU A 30 -6.02 5.44 5.06
N ASP A 31 -5.29 4.40 5.47
CA ASP A 31 -5.69 3.52 6.58
C ASP A 31 -4.51 3.22 7.50
N THR A 32 -4.50 3.86 8.67
CA THR A 32 -3.45 3.73 9.69
C THR A 32 -3.38 2.33 10.31
N ARG A 33 -4.39 1.49 10.11
CA ARG A 33 -4.43 0.11 10.64
C ARG A 33 -3.39 -0.79 9.98
N LEU A 34 -2.95 -0.45 8.76
CA LEU A 34 -1.87 -1.16 8.07
C LEU A 34 -0.50 -0.98 8.73
N LEU A 35 -0.30 0.09 9.48
CA LEU A 35 0.95 0.36 10.21
C LEU A 35 0.85 -0.10 11.66
N THR A 36 -0.32 0.08 12.28
CA THR A 36 -0.52 -0.12 13.72
C THR A 36 -0.90 -1.55 14.12
N ARG A 37 -1.51 -2.33 13.23
CA ARG A 37 -1.98 -3.69 13.54
C ARG A 37 -0.97 -4.76 13.12
N ALA A 38 -0.90 -5.85 13.89
CA ALA A 38 -0.03 -6.99 13.62
C ALA A 38 -0.25 -7.63 12.23
N TYR A 39 -1.47 -7.57 11.68
CA TYR A 39 -1.75 -8.06 10.33
C TYR A 39 -1.13 -7.17 9.24
N GLY A 40 -0.87 -5.90 9.52
CA GLY A 40 -0.32 -4.93 8.58
C GLY A 40 1.10 -5.30 8.12
N LYS A 41 1.97 -5.70 9.06
CA LYS A 41 3.32 -6.22 8.75
C LYS A 41 3.27 -7.45 7.84
N LYS A 42 2.42 -8.43 8.19
CA LYS A 42 2.22 -9.64 7.37
C LYS A 42 1.68 -9.31 5.98
N PHE A 43 0.83 -8.29 5.90
CA PHE A 43 0.26 -7.84 4.65
C PHE A 43 1.30 -7.18 3.74
N LEU A 44 2.09 -6.23 4.24
CA LEU A 44 3.15 -5.57 3.50
C LEU A 44 4.20 -6.58 3.00
N ALA A 45 4.54 -7.57 3.83
CA ALA A 45 5.43 -8.67 3.45
C ALA A 45 4.84 -9.60 2.37
N SER A 46 3.53 -9.53 2.09
CA SER A 46 2.85 -10.33 1.07
C SER A 46 2.69 -9.62 -0.28
N LEU A 47 3.18 -8.38 -0.37
CA LEU A 47 3.26 -7.60 -1.60
C LEU A 47 4.66 -7.76 -2.23
N PRO A 48 4.83 -7.45 -3.52
CA PRO A 48 6.15 -7.38 -4.16
C PRO A 48 7.08 -6.41 -3.40
N PRO A 49 8.42 -6.51 -3.55
CA PRO A 49 9.33 -5.55 -2.95
C PRO A 49 8.97 -4.13 -3.41
N LEU A 50 8.62 -3.29 -2.44
CA LEU A 50 8.17 -1.91 -2.63
C LEU A 50 8.63 -1.07 -1.44
N ASP A 51 8.92 0.19 -1.70
CA ASP A 51 9.26 1.15 -0.66
C ASP A 51 7.98 1.63 0.04
N VAL A 52 7.94 1.49 1.37
CA VAL A 52 6.80 1.90 2.19
C VAL A 52 7.14 3.19 2.89
N TYR A 53 6.35 4.23 2.63
CA TYR A 53 6.47 5.52 3.30
C TYR A 53 5.22 5.79 4.13
N ALA A 54 5.41 6.37 5.33
CA ALA A 54 4.33 6.83 6.18
C ALA A 54 4.49 8.35 6.39
N ALA A 55 3.59 9.12 5.82
CA ALA A 55 3.57 10.57 5.92
C ALA A 55 2.12 11.10 5.95
N PRO A 56 1.90 12.29 6.52
CA PRO A 56 0.64 13.01 6.34
C PRO A 56 0.30 13.16 4.84
N VAL A 57 -0.99 13.16 4.49
CA VAL A 57 -1.45 13.23 3.08
C VAL A 57 -0.85 14.43 2.32
N GLN A 58 -0.67 15.55 3.01
CA GLN A 58 -0.06 16.78 2.50
C GLN A 58 1.42 16.63 2.11
N ASP A 59 2.14 15.67 2.70
CA ASP A 59 3.57 15.46 2.49
C ASP A 59 3.88 14.33 1.51
N VAL A 60 2.87 13.60 1.02
CA VAL A 60 3.04 12.41 0.17
C VAL A 60 3.86 12.71 -1.09
N ALA A 61 3.59 13.83 -1.77
CA ALA A 61 4.34 14.21 -2.99
C ALA A 61 5.84 14.40 -2.69
N ARG A 62 6.16 15.09 -1.60
CA ARG A 62 7.54 15.31 -1.15
C ARG A 62 8.23 14.00 -0.77
N THR A 63 7.54 13.12 -0.05
CA THR A 63 8.13 11.87 0.45
C THR A 63 8.40 10.86 -0.66
N VAL A 64 7.55 10.82 -1.68
CA VAL A 64 7.69 9.86 -2.79
C VAL A 64 8.59 10.40 -3.92
N GLY A 65 9.04 11.65 -3.83
CA GLY A 65 9.98 12.24 -4.79
C GLY A 65 9.39 12.45 -6.19
N VAL A 66 8.09 12.72 -6.25
CA VAL A 66 7.32 13.01 -7.49
C VAL A 66 6.95 14.48 -7.57
#